data_AF-A0A7Y5M8A9-F1
#
_entry.id   AF-A0A7Y5M8A9-F1
#
_cell.length_a   1.000
_cell.length_b   1.000
_cell.length_c   1.000
_cell.angle_alpha   90.00
_cell.angle_beta   90.00
_cell.angle_gamma   90.00
#
_symmetry.space_group_name_H-M   'P 1'
#
loop_
_entity.id
_entity.type
_entity.pdbx_description
1 polymer ?
#
loop_
_entity_poly.entity_id
_entity_poly.type
_entity_poly.pdbx_seq_one_letter_code
_entity_poly.pdbx_strand_id
1 'polypeptide(L)'
;MLGVRAGRVLEPLRAEVFGVARFEEHGRHLGASHDAGKASLGSSTFYPRLQSNIRALRAAYRYLFDAPHDEHAISPAAEWLFDNFHLIESQLKEIRAGLSPRYYRSLPVLQSAPLVGLPRVYGVAWSFVAHTDSAFDESLLVHFLNAYQQTCELSQGELWALPTTLRVVLIENLRRLAERLASHKAAQELASLCAARCEALTPETLDAACAVMEERGVAPVFLAHLAQSMAGRRAPAGGVPVPPLLPVQQWLQTAVPDLVALQTRQQINQAADQLSMGNAVTALRLIGAADWSDIISQTSLVLRTMLQSPVFAAEDEATRNTTLHGIERLSARSGQGEAAVAQA
;
A
#
# COMPACT_ATOMS: atom_id res chain seq x y z
N MET A 1 -19.46 -0.36 3.39
CA MET A 1 -18.17 0.32 3.68
C MET A 1 -18.13 1.04 5.04
N LEU A 2 -19.29 1.36 5.64
CA LEU A 2 -19.37 2.05 6.95
C LEU A 2 -19.64 1.11 8.15
N GLY A 3 -19.65 -0.20 7.95
CA GLY A 3 -19.96 -1.14 9.04
C GLY A 3 -18.87 -1.13 10.12
N VAL A 4 -19.25 -0.91 11.38
CA VAL A 4 -18.36 -0.85 12.55
C VAL A 4 -17.47 -2.09 12.69
N ARG A 5 -17.98 -3.27 12.29
CA ARG A 5 -17.22 -4.54 12.29
C ARG A 5 -16.02 -4.55 11.33
N ALA A 6 -15.91 -3.58 10.42
CA ALA A 6 -14.78 -3.45 9.51
C ALA A 6 -13.54 -2.77 10.14
N GLY A 7 -13.62 -2.30 11.40
CA GLY A 7 -12.52 -1.63 12.10
C GLY A 7 -12.35 -0.18 11.65
N ARG A 8 -11.16 0.42 11.80
CA ARG A 8 -10.83 1.73 11.20
C ARG A 8 -10.33 1.55 9.76
N VAL A 9 -10.61 2.50 8.87
CA VAL A 9 -9.99 2.50 7.53
C VAL A 9 -8.48 2.57 7.70
N LEU A 10 -7.77 1.68 7.03
CA LEU A 10 -6.31 1.67 7.06
C LEU A 10 -5.77 2.85 6.25
N GLU A 11 -4.79 3.56 6.81
CA GLU A 11 -4.06 4.58 6.07
C GLU A 11 -3.26 3.94 4.92
N PRO A 12 -3.07 4.68 3.81
CA PRO A 12 -2.15 4.30 2.75
C PRO A 12 -0.77 3.98 3.31
N LEU A 13 -0.08 3.06 2.65
CA LEU A 13 1.32 2.75 2.89
C LEU A 13 2.16 3.89 2.32
N ARG A 14 2.32 4.95 3.11
CA ARG A 14 3.04 6.17 2.76
C ARG A 14 3.80 6.69 3.98
N ALA A 15 5.05 7.07 3.77
CA ALA A 15 5.91 7.70 4.77
C ALA A 15 6.62 8.93 4.15
N GLU A 16 7.53 9.55 4.89
CA GLU A 16 8.37 10.61 4.35
C GLU A 16 9.15 10.09 3.13
N VAL A 17 9.07 10.80 2.01
CA VAL A 17 9.79 10.43 0.78
C VAL A 17 11.26 10.74 0.94
N PHE A 18 12.11 9.75 0.67
CA PHE A 18 13.55 9.88 0.83
C PHE A 18 14.26 10.07 -0.51
N GLY A 19 15.30 10.92 -0.51
CA GLY A 19 16.31 10.92 -1.57
C GLY A 19 17.36 9.82 -1.34
N VAL A 20 18.29 9.65 -2.29
CA VAL A 20 19.28 8.55 -2.29
C VAL A 20 20.03 8.42 -0.96
N ALA A 21 20.62 9.49 -0.44
CA ALA A 21 21.42 9.43 0.79
C ALA A 21 20.62 8.97 2.02
N ARG A 22 19.37 9.46 2.17
CA ARG A 22 18.46 9.00 3.23
C ARG A 22 18.00 7.57 3.01
N PHE A 23 17.82 7.14 1.76
CA PHE A 23 17.49 5.74 1.45
C PHE A 23 18.62 4.79 1.83
N GLU A 24 19.87 5.17 1.60
CA GLU A 24 21.02 4.34 2.00
C GLU A 24 21.15 4.26 3.54
N GLU A 25 21.00 5.38 4.24
CA GLU A 25 20.97 5.40 5.71
C GLU A 25 19.85 4.52 6.25
N HIS A 26 18.64 4.69 5.71
CA HIS A 26 17.48 3.89 6.07
C HIS A 26 17.67 2.40 5.76
N GLY A 27 18.28 2.06 4.63
CA GLY A 27 18.63 0.69 4.27
C GLY A 27 19.53 0.04 5.32
N ARG A 28 20.63 0.69 5.69
CA ARG A 28 21.52 0.21 6.76
C ARG A 28 20.79 0.02 8.08
N HIS A 29 19.99 1.01 8.49
CA HIS A 29 19.24 0.94 9.74
C HIS A 29 18.23 -0.20 9.72
N LEU A 30 17.50 -0.36 8.62
CA LEU A 30 16.53 -1.44 8.44
C LEU A 30 17.21 -2.81 8.53
N GLY A 31 18.33 -3.00 7.84
CA GLY A 31 19.10 -4.25 7.89
C GLY A 31 19.57 -4.57 9.29
N ALA A 32 20.09 -3.60 10.03
CA ALA A 32 20.51 -3.78 11.43
C ALA A 32 19.34 -4.12 12.37
N SER A 33 18.12 -3.63 12.07
CA SER A 33 16.92 -3.87 12.88
C SER A 33 16.18 -5.17 12.56
N HIS A 34 16.37 -5.74 11.36
CA HIS A 34 15.66 -6.91 10.92
C HIS A 34 16.16 -8.18 11.60
N ASP A 35 15.37 -8.67 12.55
CA ASP A 35 15.51 -10.02 13.08
C ASP A 35 14.67 -11.00 12.23
N ALA A 36 15.36 -11.89 11.51
CA ALA A 36 14.74 -12.89 10.66
C ALA A 36 15.35 -14.27 10.87
N GLY A 37 14.50 -15.28 10.77
CA GLY A 37 14.89 -16.67 10.96
C GLY A 37 13.96 -17.63 10.23
N LYS A 38 14.09 -18.93 10.51
CA LYS A 38 13.19 -19.94 9.94
C LYS A 38 11.76 -19.72 10.42
N ALA A 39 10.79 -19.93 9.52
CA ALA A 39 9.39 -19.90 9.89
C ALA A 39 9.08 -21.02 10.89
N SER A 40 8.47 -20.65 12.03
CA SER A 40 7.85 -21.63 12.93
C SER A 40 6.59 -22.24 12.28
N LEU A 41 6.24 -23.46 12.66
CA LEU A 41 5.03 -24.12 12.16
C LEU A 41 3.80 -23.23 12.48
N GLY A 42 3.03 -22.89 11.44
CA GLY A 42 1.79 -22.11 11.57
C GLY A 42 1.96 -20.59 11.68
N SER A 43 3.18 -20.03 11.65
CA SER A 43 3.38 -18.58 11.75
C SER A 43 3.35 -17.82 10.42
N SER A 44 3.34 -18.52 9.28
CA SER A 44 3.28 -17.87 7.97
C SER A 44 1.92 -17.22 7.70
N THR A 45 1.87 -15.89 7.67
CA THR A 45 0.65 -15.10 7.44
C THR A 45 0.53 -14.53 6.02
N PHE A 46 1.55 -14.76 5.18
CA PHE A 46 1.71 -14.13 3.87
C PHE A 46 0.54 -14.40 2.91
N TYR A 47 0.22 -15.67 2.66
CA TYR A 47 -0.86 -16.04 1.72
C TYR A 47 -2.26 -15.62 2.19
N PRO A 48 -2.65 -15.86 3.46
CA PRO A 48 -3.91 -15.32 3.99
C PRO A 48 -4.03 -13.80 3.83
N ARG A 49 -2.95 -13.06 4.11
CA ARG A 49 -2.90 -11.60 3.97
C ARG A 49 -3.11 -11.17 2.51
N LEU A 50 -2.40 -11.78 1.57
CA LEU A 50 -2.57 -11.51 0.14
C LEU A 50 -4.00 -11.75 -0.33
N GLN A 51 -4.60 -12.90 0.02
CA GLN A 51 -5.98 -13.19 -0.39
C GLN A 51 -7.00 -12.25 0.27
N SER A 52 -6.75 -11.83 1.50
CA SER A 52 -7.54 -10.78 2.16
C SER A 52 -7.45 -9.46 1.40
N ASN A 53 -6.24 -9.05 1.02
CA ASN A 53 -6.02 -7.81 0.26
C ASN A 53 -6.73 -7.84 -1.10
N ILE A 54 -6.61 -8.93 -1.86
CA ILE A 54 -7.28 -9.07 -3.16
C ILE A 54 -8.81 -9.00 -3.02
N ARG A 55 -9.38 -9.71 -2.03
CA ARG A 55 -10.83 -9.68 -1.78
C ARG A 55 -11.32 -8.29 -1.40
N ALA A 56 -10.61 -7.60 -0.52
CA ALA A 56 -10.96 -6.25 -0.08
C ALA A 56 -10.84 -5.23 -1.22
N LEU A 57 -9.79 -5.31 -2.05
CA LEU A 57 -9.63 -4.46 -3.24
C LEU A 57 -10.81 -4.60 -4.20
N ARG A 58 -11.18 -5.84 -4.56
CA ARG A 58 -12.34 -6.11 -5.43
C ARG A 58 -13.66 -5.69 -4.81
N ALA A 59 -13.82 -5.84 -3.49
CA ALA A 59 -15.03 -5.38 -2.80
C ALA A 59 -15.15 -3.86 -2.82
N ALA A 60 -14.04 -3.14 -2.60
CA ALA A 60 -13.98 -1.69 -2.70
C ALA A 60 -14.28 -1.20 -4.12
N TYR A 61 -13.67 -1.83 -5.13
CA TYR A 61 -13.93 -1.54 -6.54
C TYR A 61 -15.42 -1.67 -6.89
N ARG A 62 -16.05 -2.81 -6.56
CA ARG A 62 -17.48 -3.02 -6.83
C ARG A 62 -18.37 -2.00 -6.14
N TYR A 63 -18.05 -1.61 -4.90
CA TYR A 63 -18.80 -0.56 -4.20
C TYR A 63 -18.71 0.80 -4.90
N LEU A 64 -17.55 1.11 -5.49
CA LEU A 64 -17.31 2.37 -6.18
C LEU A 64 -18.03 2.46 -7.54
N PHE A 65 -18.24 1.33 -8.24
CA PHE A 65 -18.64 1.37 -9.66
C PHE A 65 -19.83 0.48 -10.06
N ASP A 66 -20.27 -0.51 -9.26
CA ASP A 66 -21.35 -1.43 -9.67
C ASP A 66 -22.76 -0.89 -9.31
N ALA A 67 -22.87 0.16 -8.50
CA ALA A 67 -24.17 0.71 -8.11
C ALA A 67 -24.63 1.81 -9.10
N PRO A 68 -25.94 1.96 -9.36
CA PRO A 68 -26.46 3.04 -10.20
C PRO A 68 -26.09 4.39 -9.56
N HIS A 69 -25.37 5.23 -10.29
CA HIS A 69 -24.72 6.41 -9.74
C HIS A 69 -25.17 7.68 -10.47
N ASP A 70 -25.20 8.77 -9.70
CA ASP A 70 -25.22 10.13 -10.23
C ASP A 70 -23.86 10.38 -10.90
N GLU A 71 -23.84 10.77 -12.17
CA GLU A 71 -22.61 10.92 -12.99
C GLU A 71 -21.60 11.93 -12.41
N HIS A 72 -21.98 12.72 -11.41
CA HIS A 72 -21.25 13.90 -10.95
C HIS A 72 -20.36 13.70 -9.69
N ALA A 73 -20.13 12.47 -9.22
CA ALA A 73 -19.50 12.25 -7.90
C ALA A 73 -18.32 11.24 -7.86
N ILE A 74 -17.62 11.00 -8.96
CA ILE A 74 -16.43 10.14 -8.97
C ILE A 74 -15.18 11.00 -8.71
N SER A 75 -14.43 10.68 -7.65
CA SER A 75 -13.16 11.36 -7.37
C SER A 75 -12.08 11.00 -8.41
N PRO A 76 -11.11 11.88 -8.72
CA PRO A 76 -10.04 11.58 -9.68
C PRO A 76 -9.26 10.29 -9.38
N ALA A 77 -9.02 9.98 -8.10
CA ALA A 77 -8.36 8.74 -7.70
C ALA A 77 -9.21 7.48 -7.98
N ALA A 78 -10.54 7.61 -7.91
CA ALA A 78 -11.46 6.53 -8.26
C ALA A 78 -11.53 6.34 -9.77
N GLU A 79 -11.58 7.41 -10.55
CA GLU A 79 -11.47 7.35 -12.02
C GLU A 79 -10.18 6.64 -12.45
N TRP A 80 -9.04 7.00 -11.85
CA TRP A 80 -7.77 6.32 -12.13
C TRP A 80 -7.82 4.82 -11.81
N LEU A 81 -8.44 4.45 -10.69
CA LEU A 81 -8.63 3.05 -10.32
C LEU A 81 -9.52 2.32 -11.34
N PHE A 82 -10.60 2.95 -11.80
CA PHE A 82 -11.51 2.42 -12.82
C PHE A 82 -10.76 2.13 -14.12
N ASP A 83 -10.10 3.16 -14.66
CA ASP A 83 -9.38 3.08 -15.93
C ASP A 83 -8.30 2.00 -15.91
N ASN A 84 -7.66 1.78 -14.77
CA ASN A 84 -6.51 0.88 -14.64
C ASN A 84 -6.83 -0.47 -13.98
N PHE A 85 -8.09 -0.77 -13.65
CA PHE A 85 -8.41 -2.01 -12.91
C PHE A 85 -8.09 -3.28 -13.69
N HIS A 86 -8.24 -3.24 -15.01
CA HIS A 86 -7.87 -4.35 -15.90
C HIS A 86 -6.38 -4.71 -15.78
N LEU A 87 -5.52 -3.70 -15.57
CA LEU A 87 -4.10 -3.91 -15.34
C LEU A 87 -3.84 -4.50 -13.96
N ILE A 88 -4.50 -3.99 -12.93
CA ILE A 88 -4.40 -4.57 -11.59
C ILE A 88 -4.75 -6.07 -11.65
N GLU A 89 -5.81 -6.44 -12.34
CA GLU A 89 -6.20 -7.85 -12.54
C GLU A 89 -5.15 -8.67 -13.32
N SER A 90 -4.45 -8.08 -14.29
CA SER A 90 -3.34 -8.77 -14.96
C SER A 90 -2.17 -9.01 -14.00
N GLN A 91 -1.82 -8.03 -13.17
CA GLN A 91 -0.77 -8.16 -12.16
C GLN A 91 -1.11 -9.20 -11.09
N LEU A 92 -2.38 -9.37 -10.75
CA LEU A 92 -2.81 -10.46 -9.85
C LEU A 92 -2.54 -11.84 -10.44
N LYS A 93 -2.60 -12.00 -11.77
CA LYS A 93 -2.24 -13.27 -12.44
C LYS A 93 -0.74 -13.52 -12.36
N GLU A 94 0.07 -12.50 -12.63
CA GLU A 94 1.54 -12.55 -12.51
C GLU A 94 1.97 -12.92 -11.09
N ILE A 95 1.38 -12.28 -10.07
CA ILE A 95 1.62 -12.61 -8.67
C ILE A 95 1.32 -14.10 -8.41
N ARG A 96 0.18 -14.62 -8.88
CA ARG A 96 -0.17 -16.03 -8.66
C ARG A 96 0.81 -16.98 -9.34
N ALA A 97 1.31 -16.63 -10.52
CA ALA A 97 2.31 -17.41 -11.24
C ALA A 97 3.68 -17.39 -10.53
N GLY A 98 4.11 -16.23 -10.01
CA GLY A 98 5.39 -16.05 -9.32
C GLY A 98 5.44 -16.53 -7.86
N LEU A 99 4.30 -16.77 -7.21
CA LEU A 99 4.21 -17.14 -5.79
C LEU A 99 4.19 -18.65 -5.53
N SER A 100 5.27 -19.36 -5.84
CA SER A 100 5.42 -20.77 -5.44
C SER A 100 5.35 -20.94 -3.90
N PRO A 101 4.36 -21.69 -3.36
CA PRO A 101 4.22 -21.89 -1.90
C PRO A 101 5.44 -22.55 -1.26
N ARG A 102 6.11 -23.45 -1.98
CA ARG A 102 7.33 -24.10 -1.47
C ARG A 102 8.45 -23.08 -1.32
N TYR A 103 8.62 -22.21 -2.31
CA TYR A 103 9.66 -21.19 -2.33
C TYR A 103 9.46 -20.14 -1.23
N TYR A 104 8.26 -19.55 -1.11
CA TYR A 104 8.01 -18.54 -0.09
C TYR A 104 8.01 -19.08 1.35
N ARG A 105 7.77 -20.38 1.54
CA ARG A 105 7.89 -21.03 2.86
C ARG A 105 9.33 -21.31 3.27
N SER A 106 10.27 -21.39 2.32
CA SER A 106 11.70 -21.57 2.64
C SER A 106 12.41 -20.26 2.95
N LEU A 107 11.82 -19.11 2.61
CA LEU A 107 12.42 -17.80 2.89
C LEU A 107 12.47 -17.52 4.40
N PRO A 108 13.50 -16.80 4.89
CA PRO A 108 13.53 -16.27 6.24
C PRO A 108 12.31 -15.38 6.50
N VAL A 109 11.70 -15.51 7.68
CA VAL A 109 10.57 -14.68 8.12
C VAL A 109 10.97 -13.77 9.26
N LEU A 110 10.37 -12.58 9.30
CA LEU A 110 10.55 -11.61 10.37
C LEU A 110 9.99 -12.16 11.68
N GLN A 111 10.73 -11.98 12.77
CA GLN A 111 10.34 -12.44 14.11
C GLN A 111 9.70 -11.33 14.96
N SER A 112 9.86 -10.08 14.53
CA SER A 112 9.38 -8.90 15.25
C SER A 112 8.13 -8.28 14.63
N ALA A 113 7.28 -7.71 15.48
CA ALA A 113 6.15 -6.89 15.03
C ALA A 113 6.64 -5.65 14.25
N PRO A 114 5.82 -5.08 13.35
CA PRO A 114 4.43 -5.44 13.02
C PRO A 114 4.30 -6.49 11.91
N LEU A 115 5.40 -6.96 11.33
CA LEU A 115 5.42 -7.84 10.15
C LEU A 115 5.80 -9.30 10.48
N VAL A 116 5.65 -9.70 11.75
CA VAL A 116 5.97 -11.04 12.23
C VAL A 116 5.32 -12.13 11.37
N GLY A 117 6.11 -13.14 11.01
CA GLY A 117 5.67 -14.28 10.19
C GLY A 117 5.56 -14.00 8.69
N LEU A 118 5.88 -12.78 8.23
CA LEU A 118 6.04 -12.46 6.82
C LEU A 118 7.51 -12.67 6.38
N PRO A 119 7.77 -13.06 5.11
CA PRO A 119 9.12 -13.14 4.59
C PRO A 119 9.89 -11.84 4.81
N ARG A 120 11.18 -11.90 5.18
CA ARG A 120 12.00 -10.69 5.40
C ARG A 120 12.03 -9.77 4.19
N VAL A 121 12.08 -10.32 2.98
CA VAL A 121 11.96 -9.57 1.72
C VAL A 121 10.67 -8.74 1.64
N TYR A 122 9.58 -9.16 2.31
CA TYR A 122 8.36 -8.37 2.42
C TYR A 122 8.58 -7.09 3.23
N GLY A 123 9.33 -7.14 4.32
CA GLY A 123 9.70 -5.95 5.09
C GLY A 123 10.57 -4.98 4.28
N VAL A 124 11.51 -5.51 3.49
CA VAL A 124 12.34 -4.73 2.56
C VAL A 124 11.46 -4.02 1.51
N ALA A 125 10.59 -4.77 0.84
CA ALA A 125 9.66 -4.22 -0.16
C ALA A 125 8.68 -3.20 0.45
N TRP A 126 8.14 -3.49 1.64
CA TRP A 126 7.25 -2.58 2.37
C TRP A 126 7.92 -1.24 2.65
N SER A 127 9.14 -1.29 3.19
CA SER A 127 9.93 -0.11 3.49
C SER A 127 10.21 0.72 2.24
N PHE A 128 10.61 0.07 1.15
CA PHE A 128 10.86 0.76 -0.12
C PHE A 128 9.60 1.48 -0.61
N VAL A 129 8.47 0.79 -0.72
CA VAL A 129 7.20 1.35 -1.20
C VAL A 129 6.71 2.51 -0.31
N ALA A 130 6.93 2.44 1.01
CA ALA A 130 6.51 3.50 1.93
C ALA A 130 7.27 4.80 1.70
N HIS A 131 8.58 4.72 1.51
CA HIS A 131 9.47 5.87 1.38
C HIS A 131 9.66 6.34 -0.06
N THR A 132 9.03 5.68 -1.04
CA THR A 132 8.88 6.18 -2.42
C THR A 132 7.46 6.63 -2.76
N ASP A 133 6.52 6.59 -1.80
CA ASP A 133 5.08 6.74 -2.07
C ASP A 133 4.61 5.87 -3.24
N SER A 134 5.01 4.60 -3.22
CA SER A 134 4.76 3.60 -4.27
C SER A 134 5.37 3.88 -5.64
N ALA A 135 6.20 4.91 -5.80
CA ALA A 135 6.97 5.09 -7.02
C ALA A 135 8.07 4.01 -7.12
N PHE A 136 8.42 3.63 -8.35
CA PHE A 136 9.48 2.66 -8.61
C PHE A 136 10.60 3.30 -9.41
N ASP A 137 11.79 3.26 -8.83
CA ASP A 137 13.05 3.70 -9.43
C ASP A 137 14.08 2.59 -9.18
N GLU A 138 14.61 2.02 -10.27
CA GLU A 138 15.54 0.89 -10.22
C GLU A 138 16.87 1.27 -9.58
N SER A 139 17.39 2.46 -9.88
CA SER A 139 18.67 2.93 -9.34
C SER A 139 18.54 3.11 -7.83
N LEU A 140 17.45 3.73 -7.37
CA LEU A 140 17.17 3.91 -5.95
C LEU A 140 17.00 2.57 -5.22
N LEU A 141 16.35 1.59 -5.87
CA LEU A 141 16.23 0.24 -5.32
C LEU A 141 17.59 -0.42 -5.15
N VAL A 142 18.48 -0.32 -6.14
CA VAL A 142 19.86 -0.85 -6.07
C VAL A 142 20.64 -0.19 -4.93
N HIS A 143 20.58 1.13 -4.79
CA HIS A 143 21.22 1.85 -3.67
C HIS A 143 20.70 1.38 -2.31
N PHE A 144 19.37 1.28 -2.17
CA PHE A 144 18.73 0.82 -0.94
C PHE A 144 19.12 -0.62 -0.57
N LEU A 145 19.09 -1.56 -1.53
CA LEU A 145 19.45 -2.96 -1.30
C LEU A 145 20.93 -3.14 -0.98
N ASN A 146 21.81 -2.38 -1.65
CA ASN A 146 23.24 -2.41 -1.34
C ASN A 146 23.51 -1.89 0.07
N ALA A 147 22.86 -0.80 0.48
CA ALA A 147 23.01 -0.26 1.82
C ALA A 147 22.43 -1.17 2.91
N TYR A 148 21.28 -1.80 2.65
CA TYR A 148 20.69 -2.81 3.53
C TYR A 148 21.66 -3.96 3.80
N GLN A 149 22.26 -4.50 2.73
CA GLN A 149 23.14 -5.66 2.80
C GLN A 149 24.50 -5.39 3.46
N GLN A 150 24.84 -4.13 3.75
CA GLN A 150 26.01 -3.79 4.58
C GLN A 150 25.88 -4.27 6.02
N THR A 151 24.64 -4.48 6.49
CA THR A 151 24.35 -4.89 7.88
C THR A 151 23.65 -6.24 7.96
N CYS A 152 22.96 -6.66 6.90
CA CYS A 152 22.19 -7.90 6.88
C CYS A 152 22.15 -8.51 5.48
N GLU A 153 22.85 -9.62 5.26
CA GLU A 153 22.91 -10.32 3.97
C GLU A 153 21.51 -10.86 3.56
N LEU A 154 21.12 -10.60 2.31
CA LEU A 154 19.96 -11.21 1.66
C LEU A 154 20.41 -12.41 0.82
N SER A 155 19.69 -13.53 0.91
CA SER A 155 20.00 -14.69 0.08
C SER A 155 19.61 -14.45 -1.39
N GLN A 156 20.13 -15.29 -2.30
CA GLN A 156 19.66 -15.33 -3.69
C GLN A 156 18.15 -15.51 -3.75
N GLY A 157 17.61 -16.41 -2.92
CA GLY A 157 16.17 -16.65 -2.85
C GLY A 157 15.38 -15.41 -2.44
N GLU A 158 15.89 -14.58 -1.52
CA GLU A 158 15.19 -13.35 -1.16
C GLU A 158 15.26 -12.29 -2.26
N LEU A 159 16.41 -12.13 -2.92
CA LEU A 159 16.56 -11.18 -4.03
C LEU A 159 15.64 -11.56 -5.21
N TRP A 160 15.57 -12.84 -5.57
CA TRP A 160 14.66 -13.33 -6.62
C TRP A 160 13.17 -13.33 -6.20
N ALA A 161 12.87 -13.28 -4.90
CA ALA A 161 11.50 -13.10 -4.41
C ALA A 161 11.02 -11.64 -4.48
N LEU A 162 11.95 -10.69 -4.52
CA LEU A 162 11.66 -9.26 -4.45
C LEU A 162 10.70 -8.73 -5.54
N PRO A 163 10.80 -9.12 -6.83
CA PRO A 163 9.91 -8.62 -7.88
C PRO A 163 8.44 -8.91 -7.60
N THR A 164 8.17 -10.16 -7.20
CA THR A 164 6.80 -10.60 -6.90
C THR A 164 6.34 -10.02 -5.57
N THR A 165 7.25 -9.87 -4.60
CA THR A 165 6.95 -9.28 -3.30
C THR A 165 6.60 -7.79 -3.40
N LEU A 166 7.31 -7.01 -4.22
CA LEU A 166 6.97 -5.61 -4.50
C LEU A 166 5.57 -5.48 -5.10
N ARG A 167 5.21 -6.32 -6.07
CA ARG A 167 3.84 -6.37 -6.60
C ARG A 167 2.81 -6.64 -5.50
N VAL A 168 3.08 -7.60 -4.61
CA VAL A 168 2.19 -7.92 -3.48
C VAL A 168 2.01 -6.72 -2.54
N VAL A 169 3.08 -6.01 -2.20
CA VAL A 169 3.02 -4.81 -1.36
C VAL A 169 2.26 -3.66 -2.05
N LEU A 170 2.49 -3.45 -3.34
CA LEU A 170 1.74 -2.46 -4.13
C LEU A 170 0.24 -2.78 -4.19
N ILE A 171 -0.13 -4.06 -4.39
CA ILE A 171 -1.53 -4.51 -4.32
C ILE A 171 -2.12 -4.26 -2.93
N GLU A 172 -1.35 -4.44 -1.86
CA GLU A 172 -1.82 -4.08 -0.53
C GLU A 172 -2.07 -2.58 -0.39
N ASN A 173 -1.19 -1.73 -0.92
CA ASN A 173 -1.41 -0.29 -0.88
C ASN A 173 -2.62 0.15 -1.72
N LEU A 174 -2.78 -0.42 -2.91
CA LEU A 174 -3.95 -0.23 -3.76
C LEU A 174 -5.24 -0.65 -3.05
N ARG A 175 -5.22 -1.76 -2.30
CA ARG A 175 -6.34 -2.15 -1.43
C ARG A 175 -6.67 -1.09 -0.38
N ARG A 176 -5.65 -0.52 0.29
CA ARG A 176 -5.85 0.50 1.34
C ARG A 176 -6.47 1.76 0.76
N LEU A 177 -5.92 2.23 -0.36
CA LEU A 177 -6.43 3.39 -1.08
C LEU A 177 -7.85 3.16 -1.61
N ALA A 178 -8.13 2.01 -2.23
CA ALA A 178 -9.48 1.69 -2.74
C ALA A 178 -10.52 1.62 -1.61
N GLU A 179 -10.21 0.98 -0.47
CA GLU A 179 -11.12 0.93 0.68
C GLU A 179 -11.37 2.33 1.27
N ARG A 180 -10.33 3.17 1.29
CA ARG A 180 -10.44 4.56 1.74
C ARG A 180 -11.36 5.36 0.81
N LEU A 181 -11.19 5.26 -0.51
CA LEU A 181 -12.10 5.89 -1.49
C LEU A 181 -13.54 5.40 -1.31
N ALA A 182 -13.74 4.08 -1.16
CA ALA A 182 -15.06 3.51 -0.96
C ALA A 182 -15.72 3.97 0.36
N SER A 183 -14.92 4.16 1.41
CA SER A 183 -15.40 4.67 2.70
C SER A 183 -15.69 6.17 2.65
N HIS A 184 -14.91 6.96 1.90
CA HIS A 184 -15.19 8.37 1.63
C HIS A 184 -16.51 8.54 0.87
N LYS A 185 -16.71 7.76 -0.21
CA LYS A 185 -17.96 7.75 -0.98
C LYS A 185 -19.16 7.43 -0.08
N ALA A 186 -19.04 6.42 0.75
CA ALA A 186 -20.12 6.05 1.68
C ALA A 186 -20.44 7.17 2.70
N ALA A 187 -19.41 7.86 3.21
CA ALA A 187 -19.59 9.00 4.09
C ALA A 187 -20.28 10.17 3.38
N GLN A 188 -19.94 10.43 2.12
CA GLN A 188 -20.60 11.44 1.29
C GLN A 188 -22.06 11.08 1.00
N GLU A 189 -22.36 9.81 0.70
CA GLU A 189 -23.74 9.33 0.50
C GLU A 189 -24.59 9.52 1.76
N LEU A 190 -24.05 9.20 2.94
CA LEU A 190 -24.73 9.45 4.21
C LEU A 190 -24.94 10.96 4.45
N ALA A 191 -23.94 11.79 4.19
CA ALA A 191 -24.05 13.24 4.29
C ALA A 191 -25.12 13.80 3.33
N SER A 192 -25.19 13.31 2.10
CA SER A 192 -26.25 13.69 1.13
C SER A 192 -27.64 13.28 1.62
N LEU A 193 -27.78 12.09 2.21
CA LEU A 193 -29.05 11.66 2.83
C LEU A 193 -29.42 12.54 4.02
N CYS A 194 -28.45 12.91 4.87
CA CYS A 194 -28.67 13.83 5.97
C CYS A 194 -29.11 15.21 5.49
N ALA A 195 -28.47 15.74 4.44
CA ALA A 195 -28.87 17.00 3.83
C ALA A 195 -30.27 16.93 3.19
N ALA A 196 -30.64 15.81 2.58
CA ALA A 196 -31.97 15.60 2.00
C ALA A 196 -33.08 15.54 3.05
N ARG A 197 -32.79 15.02 4.25
CA ARG A 197 -33.73 14.86 5.37
C ARG A 197 -33.52 15.89 6.47
N CYS A 198 -32.92 17.03 6.16
CA CYS A 198 -32.42 17.99 7.15
C CYS A 198 -33.49 18.61 8.07
N GLU A 199 -34.76 18.63 7.63
CA GLU A 199 -35.89 19.09 8.44
C GLU A 199 -36.36 18.05 9.48
N ALA A 200 -36.12 16.76 9.23
CA ALA A 200 -36.59 15.65 10.06
C ALA A 200 -35.52 15.08 11.00
N LEU A 201 -34.28 15.57 10.90
CA LEU A 201 -33.15 15.06 11.68
C LEU A 201 -32.95 15.87 12.96
N THR A 202 -32.68 15.14 14.04
CA THR A 202 -32.33 15.73 15.34
C THR A 202 -30.82 15.75 15.56
N PRO A 203 -30.30 16.63 16.44
CA PRO A 203 -28.89 16.63 16.82
C PRO A 203 -28.38 15.26 17.28
N GLU A 204 -29.17 14.52 18.07
CA GLU A 204 -28.77 13.20 18.58
C GLU A 204 -28.59 12.18 17.45
N THR A 205 -29.38 12.29 16.38
CA THR A 205 -29.24 11.43 15.20
C THR A 205 -27.97 11.77 14.42
N LEU A 206 -27.61 13.05 14.34
CA LEU A 206 -26.38 13.52 13.70
C LEU A 206 -25.14 13.13 14.51
N ASP A 207 -25.20 13.23 15.83
CA ASP A 207 -24.14 12.80 16.74
C ASP A 207 -23.89 11.29 16.60
N ALA A 208 -24.97 10.49 16.58
CA ALA A 208 -24.86 9.04 16.35
C ALA A 208 -24.26 8.72 14.98
N ALA A 209 -24.66 9.44 13.92
CA ALA A 209 -24.07 9.29 12.60
C ALA A 209 -22.57 9.66 12.59
N CYS A 210 -22.21 10.77 13.24
CA CYS A 210 -20.83 11.24 13.34
C CYS A 210 -19.96 10.25 14.10
N ALA A 211 -20.44 9.69 15.21
CA ALA A 211 -19.73 8.67 15.99
C ALA A 211 -19.36 7.44 15.14
N VAL A 212 -20.29 6.94 14.30
CA VAL A 212 -19.98 5.82 13.38
C VAL A 212 -18.90 6.23 12.37
N MET A 213 -18.88 7.49 11.91
CA MET A 213 -17.85 7.97 10.99
C MET A 213 -16.50 8.15 11.68
N GLU A 214 -16.47 8.53 12.95
CA GLU A 214 -15.25 8.65 13.76
C GLU A 214 -14.60 7.29 13.97
N GLU A 215 -15.38 6.26 14.29
CA GLU A 215 -14.89 4.88 14.42
C GLU A 215 -14.24 4.37 13.13
N ARG A 216 -14.82 4.73 11.97
CA ARG A 216 -14.25 4.40 10.66
C ARG A 216 -13.09 5.32 10.26
N GLY A 217 -12.92 6.48 10.89
CA GLY A 217 -11.91 7.49 10.55
C GLY A 217 -12.28 8.38 9.36
N VAL A 218 -13.56 8.50 9.02
CA VAL A 218 -14.07 9.28 7.87
C VAL A 218 -15.01 10.43 8.27
N ALA A 219 -15.11 10.75 9.55
CA ALA A 219 -15.90 11.89 10.05
C ALA A 219 -15.58 13.22 9.38
N PRO A 220 -14.30 13.58 9.12
CA PRO A 220 -13.97 14.80 8.37
C PRO A 220 -14.65 14.89 7.00
N VAL A 221 -14.73 13.76 6.28
CA VAL A 221 -15.34 13.70 4.94
C VAL A 221 -16.85 13.85 5.03
N PHE A 222 -17.49 13.19 5.99
CA PHE A 222 -18.92 13.33 6.26
C PHE A 222 -19.29 14.78 6.59
N LEU A 223 -18.57 15.39 7.54
CA LEU A 223 -18.83 16.75 8.03
C LEU A 223 -18.64 17.80 6.93
N ALA A 224 -17.54 17.73 6.18
CA ALA A 224 -17.26 18.66 5.08
C ALA A 224 -18.30 18.56 3.97
N HIS A 225 -18.70 17.34 3.59
CA HIS A 225 -19.70 17.11 2.53
C HIS A 225 -21.10 17.53 2.98
N LEU A 226 -21.46 17.28 4.24
CA LEU A 226 -22.74 17.72 4.81
C LEU A 226 -22.82 19.24 4.83
N ALA A 227 -21.75 19.92 5.29
CA ALA A 227 -21.68 21.37 5.28
C ALA A 227 -21.79 21.97 3.87
N GLN A 228 -21.08 21.39 2.89
CA GLN A 228 -21.18 21.80 1.49
C GLN A 228 -22.59 21.61 0.93
N SER A 229 -23.22 20.47 1.20
CA SER A 229 -24.59 20.16 0.76
C SER A 229 -25.63 21.09 1.37
N MET A 230 -25.42 21.55 2.62
CA MET A 230 -26.28 22.51 3.30
C MET A 230 -26.06 23.96 2.84
N ALA A 231 -24.83 24.31 2.45
CA ALA A 231 -24.51 25.64 1.91
C ALA A 231 -25.23 25.89 0.57
N GLY A 232 -25.29 24.88 -0.32
CA GLY A 232 -26.00 24.98 -1.60
C GLY A 232 -27.52 25.13 -1.50
N ARG A 233 -28.12 24.92 -0.32
CA ARG A 233 -29.57 25.06 -0.06
C ARG A 233 -29.97 26.45 0.47
N ARG A 234 -29.00 27.34 0.72
CA ARG A 234 -29.25 28.72 1.13
C ARG A 234 -29.40 29.63 -0.09
N ALA A 235 -30.63 29.79 -0.58
CA ALA A 235 -31.21 31.08 -0.99
C ALA A 235 -32.57 30.89 -1.70
N PRO A 236 -33.66 31.49 -1.22
CA PRO A 236 -34.56 32.18 -2.13
C PRO A 236 -33.85 33.44 -2.63
N ALA A 237 -33.64 33.54 -3.94
CA ALA A 237 -33.22 34.79 -4.55
C ALA A 237 -34.34 35.84 -4.36
N GLY A 238 -34.00 36.95 -3.70
CA GLY A 238 -34.85 38.14 -3.62
C GLY A 238 -35.46 38.39 -2.24
N GLY A 239 -34.93 39.37 -1.51
CA GLY A 239 -35.63 40.20 -0.51
C GLY A 239 -36.36 39.55 0.69
N VAL A 240 -36.50 38.23 0.75
CA VAL A 240 -37.21 37.53 1.82
C VAL A 240 -36.32 37.48 3.08
N PRO A 241 -36.86 37.74 4.28
CA PRO A 241 -36.10 37.60 5.53
C PRO A 241 -35.46 36.21 5.63
N VAL A 242 -34.18 36.17 6.03
CA VAL A 242 -33.40 34.93 6.15
C VAL A 242 -34.16 33.96 7.07
N PRO A 243 -34.61 32.79 6.58
CA PRO A 243 -35.30 31.82 7.41
C PRO A 243 -34.38 31.35 8.56
N PRO A 244 -34.95 30.95 9.71
CA PRO A 244 -34.17 30.44 10.83
C PRO A 244 -33.31 29.25 10.38
N LEU A 245 -32.12 29.12 10.98
CA LEU A 245 -31.23 28.01 10.71
C LEU A 245 -31.93 26.68 10.98
N LEU A 246 -31.84 25.75 10.03
CA LEU A 246 -32.29 24.38 10.23
C LEU A 246 -31.48 23.71 11.36
N PRO A 247 -32.05 22.73 12.09
CA PRO A 247 -31.35 22.03 13.17
C PRO A 247 -29.97 21.49 12.75
N VAL A 248 -29.88 20.90 11.55
CA VAL A 248 -28.61 20.42 10.98
C VAL A 248 -27.57 21.54 10.81
N GLN A 249 -27.99 22.74 10.40
CA GLN A 249 -27.07 23.87 10.22
C GLN A 249 -26.56 24.40 11.56
N GLN A 250 -27.41 24.46 12.58
CA GLN A 250 -27.01 24.84 13.94
C GLN A 250 -26.02 23.83 14.52
N TRP A 251 -26.31 22.54 14.35
CA TRP A 251 -25.43 21.45 14.76
C TRP A 251 -24.06 21.55 14.07
N LEU A 252 -24.02 21.77 12.76
CA LEU A 252 -22.77 21.93 11.99
C LEU A 252 -21.90 23.10 12.48
N GLN A 253 -22.49 24.22 12.92
CA GLN A 253 -21.72 25.34 13.48
C GLN A 253 -20.95 24.96 14.75
N THR A 254 -21.48 23.99 15.51
CA THR A 254 -20.83 23.47 16.72
C THR A 254 -19.83 22.37 16.38
N ALA A 255 -20.20 21.46 15.47
CA ALA A 255 -19.38 20.32 15.07
C ALA A 255 -18.18 20.70 14.19
N VAL A 256 -18.29 21.77 13.39
CA VAL A 256 -17.27 22.21 12.42
C VAL A 256 -17.03 23.72 12.58
N PRO A 257 -16.20 24.13 13.56
CA PRO A 257 -15.92 25.55 13.80
C PRO A 257 -15.12 26.20 12.66
N ASP A 258 -14.27 25.43 11.97
CA ASP A 258 -13.48 25.91 10.82
C ASP A 258 -13.69 24.99 9.60
N LEU A 259 -14.73 25.31 8.82
CA LEU A 259 -15.07 24.57 7.61
C LEU A 259 -14.00 24.70 6.52
N VAL A 260 -13.33 25.85 6.42
CA VAL A 260 -12.32 26.10 5.38
C VAL A 260 -11.11 25.22 5.62
N ALA A 261 -10.59 25.20 6.85
CA ALA A 261 -9.46 24.34 7.20
C ALA A 261 -9.78 22.84 6.99
N LEU A 262 -11.02 22.42 7.31
CA LEU A 262 -11.48 21.06 7.08
C LEU A 262 -11.49 20.71 5.59
N GLN A 263 -12.05 21.57 4.75
CA GLN A 263 -12.11 21.38 3.30
C GLN A 263 -10.71 21.38 2.66
N THR A 264 -9.83 22.32 3.05
CA THR A 264 -8.44 22.36 2.57
C THR A 264 -7.70 21.08 2.92
N ARG A 265 -7.84 20.57 4.16
CA ARG A 265 -7.22 19.29 4.57
C ARG A 265 -7.73 18.12 3.73
N GLN A 266 -9.03 18.08 3.44
CA GLN A 266 -9.62 17.04 2.61
C GLN A 266 -9.09 17.06 1.18
N GLN A 267 -8.98 18.24 0.56
CA GLN A 267 -8.42 18.38 -0.79
C GLN A 267 -6.97 17.92 -0.87
N ILE A 268 -6.14 18.29 0.12
CA ILE A 268 -4.74 17.84 0.21
C ILE A 268 -4.68 16.31 0.30
N ASN A 269 -5.50 15.70 1.14
CA ASN A 269 -5.53 14.24 1.29
C ASN A 269 -5.98 13.55 -0.01
N GLN A 270 -6.99 14.08 -0.71
CA GLN A 270 -7.46 13.54 -1.99
C GLN A 270 -6.38 13.63 -3.08
N ALA A 271 -5.67 14.75 -3.17
CA ALA A 271 -4.57 14.92 -4.10
C ALA A 271 -3.43 13.91 -3.84
N ALA A 272 -3.11 13.70 -2.55
CA ALA A 272 -2.10 12.72 -2.18
C ALA A 272 -2.54 11.28 -2.49
N ASP A 273 -3.80 10.92 -2.23
CA ASP A 273 -4.36 9.60 -2.56
C ASP A 273 -4.36 9.35 -4.07
N GLN A 274 -4.66 10.37 -4.88
CA GLN A 274 -4.56 10.30 -6.35
C GLN A 274 -3.12 10.05 -6.82
N LEU A 275 -2.15 10.76 -6.24
CA LEU A 275 -0.74 10.58 -6.60
C LEU A 275 -0.26 9.16 -6.29
N SER A 276 -0.52 8.64 -5.10
CA SER A 276 -0.10 7.28 -4.73
C SER A 276 -0.79 6.20 -5.56
N MET A 277 -2.05 6.42 -5.95
CA MET A 277 -2.78 5.54 -6.86
C MET A 277 -2.08 5.48 -8.23
N GLY A 278 -1.72 6.65 -8.77
CA GLY A 278 -0.94 6.79 -10.00
C GLY A 278 0.42 6.09 -9.94
N ASN A 279 1.17 6.37 -8.87
CA ASN A 279 2.48 5.77 -8.62
C ASN A 279 2.40 4.25 -8.52
N ALA A 280 1.46 3.70 -7.74
CA ALA A 280 1.36 2.26 -7.53
C ALA A 280 1.02 1.50 -8.82
N VAL A 281 0.09 2.01 -9.64
CA VAL A 281 -0.25 1.42 -10.95
C VAL A 281 0.95 1.49 -11.90
N THR A 282 1.65 2.61 -11.93
CA THR A 282 2.83 2.80 -12.78
C THR A 282 3.97 1.88 -12.34
N ALA A 283 4.24 1.77 -11.04
CA ALA A 283 5.24 0.88 -10.48
C ALA A 283 4.98 -0.58 -10.82
N LEU A 284 3.72 -1.05 -10.80
CA LEU A 284 3.38 -2.40 -11.23
C LEU A 284 3.78 -2.68 -12.69
N ARG A 285 3.63 -1.70 -13.59
CA ARG A 285 4.11 -1.80 -14.99
C ARG A 285 5.63 -1.87 -15.04
N LEU A 286 6.30 -0.93 -14.37
CA LEU A 286 7.75 -0.81 -14.39
C LEU A 286 8.44 -2.06 -13.80
N ILE A 287 7.94 -2.58 -12.68
CA ILE A 287 8.40 -3.84 -12.09
C ILE A 287 8.21 -5.04 -13.05
N GLY A 288 7.21 -4.98 -13.93
CA GLY A 288 7.01 -5.96 -15.01
C GLY A 288 8.04 -5.88 -16.14
N ALA A 289 8.52 -4.68 -16.43
CA ALA A 289 9.43 -4.40 -17.54
C ALA A 289 10.92 -4.34 -17.13
N ALA A 290 11.20 -4.23 -15.83
CA ALA A 290 12.55 -4.09 -15.28
C ALA A 290 13.44 -5.30 -15.60
N ASP A 291 14.72 -5.05 -15.87
CA ASP A 291 15.74 -6.09 -15.99
C ASP A 291 16.17 -6.59 -14.61
N TRP A 292 15.41 -7.54 -14.09
CA TRP A 292 15.68 -8.12 -12.78
C TRP A 292 16.99 -8.88 -12.70
N SER A 293 17.48 -9.42 -13.83
CA SER A 293 18.78 -10.08 -13.87
C SER A 293 19.89 -9.06 -13.63
N ASP A 294 19.80 -7.88 -14.24
CA ASP A 294 20.74 -6.78 -14.01
C ASP A 294 20.65 -6.26 -12.57
N ILE A 295 19.45 -5.92 -12.07
CA ILE A 295 19.26 -5.43 -10.68
C ILE A 295 19.83 -6.42 -9.65
N ILE A 296 19.57 -7.72 -9.84
CA ILE A 296 20.07 -8.76 -8.93
C ILE A 296 21.58 -8.92 -9.06
N SER A 297 22.15 -8.82 -10.27
CA SER A 297 23.61 -8.87 -10.43
C SER A 297 24.34 -7.73 -9.69
N GLN A 298 23.74 -6.54 -9.66
CA GLN A 298 24.30 -5.37 -8.98
C GLN A 298 24.18 -5.42 -7.44
N THR A 299 23.21 -6.18 -6.93
CA THR A 299 22.88 -6.20 -5.50
C THR A 299 23.30 -7.49 -4.80
N SER A 300 23.35 -8.60 -5.53
CA SER A 300 23.73 -9.92 -5.02
C SER A 300 25.20 -9.96 -4.60
N LEU A 301 25.46 -10.14 -3.30
CA LEU A 301 26.81 -10.34 -2.79
C LEU A 301 27.43 -11.63 -3.34
N VAL A 302 26.64 -12.71 -3.42
CA VAL A 302 27.08 -14.01 -3.96
C VAL A 302 27.51 -13.90 -5.42
N LEU A 303 26.68 -13.31 -6.28
CA LEU A 303 27.01 -13.16 -7.71
C LEU A 303 28.26 -12.30 -7.88
N ARG A 304 28.37 -11.17 -7.15
CA ARG A 304 29.55 -10.31 -7.23
C ARG A 304 30.82 -11.04 -6.81
N THR A 305 30.77 -11.87 -5.76
CA THR A 305 31.91 -12.71 -5.36
C THR A 305 32.24 -13.73 -6.44
N MET A 306 31.24 -14.48 -6.94
CA MET A 306 31.46 -15.53 -7.93
C MET A 306 31.96 -14.98 -9.27
N LEU A 307 31.50 -13.80 -9.70
CA LEU A 307 31.93 -13.13 -10.94
C LEU A 307 33.40 -12.66 -10.91
N GLN A 308 34.05 -12.65 -9.75
CA GLN A 308 35.52 -12.45 -9.68
C GLN A 308 36.29 -13.66 -10.21
N SER A 309 35.66 -14.84 -10.27
CA SER A 309 36.24 -16.02 -10.91
C SER A 309 36.07 -15.97 -12.42
N PRO A 310 37.15 -16.01 -13.22
CA PRO A 310 37.06 -15.99 -14.68
C PRO A 310 36.36 -17.24 -15.23
N VAL A 311 36.40 -18.36 -14.49
CA VAL A 311 35.71 -19.60 -14.88
C VAL A 311 34.20 -19.39 -14.80
N PHE A 312 33.70 -18.95 -13.64
CA PHE A 312 32.27 -18.68 -13.45
C PHE A 312 31.78 -17.56 -14.38
N ALA A 313 32.58 -16.52 -14.59
CA ALA A 313 32.28 -15.43 -15.53
C ALA A 313 32.26 -15.87 -17.01
N ALA A 314 32.84 -17.02 -17.35
CA ALA A 314 32.76 -17.60 -18.70
C ALA A 314 31.65 -18.64 -18.87
N GLU A 315 31.05 -19.12 -17.77
CA GLU A 315 29.95 -20.09 -17.80
C GLU A 315 28.67 -19.49 -18.39
N ASP A 316 27.87 -20.35 -19.01
CA ASP A 316 26.51 -20.03 -19.40
C ASP A 316 25.58 -19.91 -18.18
N GLU A 317 24.42 -19.29 -18.39
CA GLU A 317 23.46 -18.99 -17.33
C GLU A 317 22.96 -20.24 -16.58
N ALA A 318 22.74 -21.37 -17.27
CA ALA A 318 22.24 -22.58 -16.64
C ALA A 318 23.28 -23.21 -15.70
N THR A 319 24.55 -23.17 -16.11
CA THR A 319 25.67 -23.63 -15.30
C THR A 319 25.86 -22.73 -14.08
N ARG A 320 25.83 -21.40 -14.26
CA ARG A 320 25.89 -20.44 -13.13
C ARG A 320 24.77 -20.67 -12.12
N ASN A 321 23.54 -20.86 -12.59
CA ASN A 321 22.40 -21.13 -11.72
C ASN A 321 22.58 -22.43 -10.91
N THR A 322 23.17 -23.46 -11.52
CA THR A 322 23.49 -24.72 -10.82
C THR A 322 24.49 -24.49 -9.69
N THR A 323 25.52 -23.69 -9.94
CA THR A 323 26.54 -23.31 -8.95
C THR A 323 25.93 -22.49 -7.80
N LEU A 324 25.09 -21.50 -8.10
CA LEU A 324 24.41 -20.69 -7.09
C LEU A 324 23.48 -21.52 -6.19
N HIS A 325 22.73 -22.48 -6.75
CA HIS A 325 21.95 -23.44 -5.96
C HIS A 325 22.83 -24.41 -5.15
N GLY A 326 24.05 -24.67 -5.60
CA GLY A 326 25.07 -25.37 -4.82
C GLY A 326 25.44 -24.59 -3.56
N ILE A 327 25.73 -23.29 -3.73
CA ILE A 327 26.10 -22.36 -2.64
C ILE A 327 24.95 -22.23 -1.63
N GLU A 328 23.71 -22.01 -2.09
CA GLU A 328 22.52 -21.94 -1.24
C GLU A 328 22.38 -23.21 -0.36
N ARG A 329 22.54 -24.40 -0.95
CA ARG A 329 22.45 -25.68 -0.20
C ARG A 329 23.58 -25.86 0.81
N LEU A 330 24.80 -25.40 0.48
CA LEU A 330 25.94 -25.46 1.39
C LEU A 330 25.77 -24.47 2.54
N SER A 331 25.36 -23.24 2.27
CA SER A 331 25.00 -22.23 3.28
C SER A 331 23.95 -22.75 4.25
N ALA A 332 22.87 -23.35 3.75
CA ALA A 332 21.83 -23.92 4.59
C ALA A 332 22.31 -25.05 5.51
N ARG A 333 23.36 -25.79 5.12
CA ARG A 333 23.96 -26.89 5.91
C ARG A 333 25.04 -26.40 6.88
N SER A 334 25.83 -25.41 6.48
CA SER A 334 26.94 -24.87 7.29
C SER A 334 26.46 -23.83 8.31
N GLY A 335 25.31 -23.20 8.07
CA GLY A 335 24.81 -22.07 8.87
C GLY A 335 25.54 -20.75 8.59
N GLN A 336 26.43 -20.71 7.59
CA GLN A 336 27.12 -19.50 7.15
C GLN A 336 26.33 -18.78 6.05
N GLY A 337 26.53 -17.46 5.88
CA GLY A 337 25.96 -16.69 4.78
C GLY A 337 26.39 -17.21 3.40
N GLU A 338 25.56 -17.01 2.38
CA GLU A 338 25.84 -17.49 1.03
C GLU A 338 27.10 -16.85 0.44
N ALA A 339 27.31 -15.55 0.71
CA ALA A 339 28.50 -14.84 0.24
C ALA A 339 29.78 -15.36 0.91
N ALA A 340 29.72 -15.76 2.18
CA ALA A 340 30.84 -16.39 2.88
C ALA A 340 31.17 -17.77 2.29
N VAL A 341 30.14 -18.56 1.98
CA VAL A 341 30.32 -19.86 1.31
C VAL A 341 30.87 -19.70 -0.11
N ALA A 342 30.45 -18.68 -0.85
CA ALA A 342 30.96 -18.40 -2.20
C ALA A 342 32.44 -18.00 -2.22
N GLN A 343 32.93 -17.39 -1.15
CA GLN A 343 34.31 -16.92 -1.02
C GLN A 343 35.30 -18.02 -0.62
N ALA A 344 34.81 -19.05 0.08
CA ALA A 344 35.61 -20.13 0.68
C ALA A 344 36.03 -21.21 -0.33
#